data_AF-A0A6I0BGR7-F1
#
_entry.id   AF-A0A6I0BGR7-F1
#
_cell.length_a   1.000
_cell.length_b   1.000
_cell.length_c   1.000
_cell.angle_alpha   90.00
_cell.angle_beta   90.00
_cell.angle_gamma   90.00
#
_symmetry.space_group_name_H-M   'P 1'
#
loop_
_entity.id
_entity.type
_entity.pdbx_description
1 polymer ?
#
loop_
_entity_poly.entity_id
_entity_poly.type
_entity_poly.pdbx_seq_one_letter_code
_entity_poly.pdbx_strand_id
1 'polypeptide(L)'
;MKNFVCTTCGVQYAASVEEPVSCVICDEERQYVNPKGQSWTTLENLRTSDTYKNEMIEEEHGLYSITTKPKFAIGQTAFVVKTDSYRLLWDCITYLDETTIEKIKEWGGLDAIALSHPHYYSTQVEWAETFDVPIYIHEDDKEWVVRPSSRIIYWSGETLQLADGITIHRLGGHFSGGAVLHLEEGNDGKGILLTGDIIQVVADQQWVSFMYSYPNLIPLPARKVEEMANRVKPLQFNRLYNAFHGVVKENANEAVERSAERYIKAVEGKLFHT
;
A
#
# COMPACT_ATOMS: atom_id res chain seq x y z
N MET A 1 -8.53 -28.01 1.48
CA MET A 1 -8.87 -26.65 1.93
C MET A 1 -8.25 -25.66 0.95
N LYS A 2 -8.83 -24.47 0.80
CA LYS A 2 -8.38 -23.44 -0.13
C LYS A 2 -8.22 -22.11 0.60
N ASN A 3 -7.24 -21.32 0.21
CA ASN A 3 -7.13 -19.92 0.63
C ASN A 3 -7.92 -19.05 -0.35
N PHE A 4 -9.11 -18.64 0.06
CA PHE A 4 -10.01 -17.83 -0.76
C PHE A 4 -9.55 -16.37 -0.81
N VAL A 5 -9.71 -15.76 -1.98
CA VAL A 5 -9.40 -14.36 -2.27
C VAL A 5 -10.70 -13.64 -2.56
N CYS A 6 -10.97 -12.54 -1.84
CA CYS A 6 -12.11 -11.69 -2.17
C CYS A 6 -11.86 -11.01 -3.52
N THR A 7 -12.78 -11.13 -4.47
CA THR A 7 -12.61 -10.55 -5.82
C THR A 7 -12.69 -9.01 -5.84
N THR A 8 -13.20 -8.40 -4.77
CA THR A 8 -13.35 -6.94 -4.64
C THR A 8 -12.09 -6.29 -4.08
N CYS A 9 -11.63 -6.73 -2.90
CA CYS A 9 -10.44 -6.14 -2.26
C CYS A 9 -9.13 -6.88 -2.56
N GLY A 10 -9.18 -8.14 -3.00
CA GLY A 10 -8.00 -8.95 -3.32
C GLY A 10 -7.30 -9.58 -2.12
N VAL A 11 -7.81 -9.36 -0.90
CA VAL A 11 -7.28 -9.94 0.34
C VAL A 11 -7.61 -11.43 0.41
N GLN A 12 -6.60 -12.22 0.78
CA GLN A 12 -6.66 -13.67 0.90
C GLN A 12 -6.88 -14.11 2.34
N TYR A 13 -7.79 -15.05 2.54
CA TYR A 13 -8.18 -15.59 3.84
C TYR A 13 -7.41 -16.87 4.19
N ALA A 14 -7.42 -17.21 5.48
CA ALA A 14 -6.97 -18.52 5.96
C ALA A 14 -7.65 -19.67 5.22
N ALA A 15 -7.00 -20.83 5.19
CA ALA A 15 -7.52 -21.97 4.45
C ALA A 15 -8.85 -22.45 5.05
N SER A 16 -9.85 -22.69 4.21
CA SER A 16 -11.16 -23.24 4.61
C SER A 16 -11.66 -24.25 3.57
N VAL A 17 -12.73 -25.00 3.91
CA VAL A 17 -13.41 -25.89 2.95
C VAL A 17 -14.38 -25.07 2.09
N GLU A 18 -15.15 -24.21 2.74
CA GLU A 18 -16.16 -23.34 2.12
C GLU A 18 -15.63 -21.91 2.02
N GLU A 19 -16.21 -21.15 1.09
CA GLU A 19 -15.97 -19.72 0.96
C GLU A 19 -16.29 -18.99 2.27
N PRO A 20 -15.53 -17.95 2.66
CA PRO A 20 -15.87 -17.16 3.83
C PRO A 20 -17.26 -16.54 3.68
N VAL A 21 -18.02 -16.52 4.78
CA VAL A 21 -19.40 -15.98 4.81
C VAL A 21 -19.43 -14.51 4.39
N SER A 22 -18.42 -13.75 4.80
CA SER A 22 -18.20 -12.39 4.35
C SER A 22 -16.72 -11.99 4.43
N CYS A 23 -16.39 -10.91 3.73
CA CYS A 23 -15.09 -10.30 3.68
C CYS A 23 -15.09 -9.11 4.65
N VAL A 24 -14.47 -9.29 5.81
CA VAL A 24 -14.39 -8.26 6.87
C VAL A 24 -13.77 -6.96 6.38
N ILE A 25 -12.92 -7.01 5.36
CA ILE A 25 -12.31 -5.84 4.74
C ILE A 25 -13.33 -5.07 3.87
N CYS A 26 -14.21 -5.77 3.15
CA CYS A 26 -15.23 -5.14 2.30
C CYS A 26 -16.48 -4.71 3.08
N ASP A 27 -16.78 -5.35 4.21
CA ASP A 27 -17.87 -4.97 5.11
C ASP A 27 -17.53 -3.73 5.94
N GLU A 28 -16.27 -3.32 5.95
CA GLU A 28 -15.79 -2.15 6.64
C GLU A 28 -16.01 -0.87 5.80
N GLU A 29 -16.40 0.22 6.44
CA GLU A 29 -16.84 1.48 5.80
C GLU A 29 -15.77 2.25 5.00
N ARG A 30 -14.51 1.84 5.09
CA ARG A 30 -13.39 2.35 4.29
C ARG A 30 -13.22 1.61 2.97
N GLN A 31 -13.98 0.54 2.81
CA GLN A 31 -14.21 -0.16 1.55
C GLN A 31 -15.71 -0.22 1.27
N TYR A 32 -16.14 -1.16 0.43
CA TYR A 32 -17.53 -1.38 0.10
C TYR A 32 -17.77 -2.84 -0.28
N VAL A 33 -19.00 -3.28 -0.08
CA VAL A 33 -19.51 -4.52 -0.67
C VAL A 33 -19.88 -4.25 -2.11
N ASN A 34 -19.36 -5.08 -3.03
CA ASN A 34 -19.70 -4.97 -4.45
C ASN A 34 -21.23 -5.02 -4.64
N PRO A 35 -21.83 -4.16 -5.49
CA PRO A 35 -23.28 -4.16 -5.72
C PRO A 35 -23.86 -5.49 -6.19
N LYS A 36 -23.03 -6.38 -6.75
CA LYS A 36 -23.41 -7.76 -7.15
C LYS A 36 -23.28 -8.79 -6.02
N GLY A 37 -22.96 -8.34 -4.81
CA GLY A 37 -22.62 -9.18 -3.67
C GLY A 37 -21.14 -9.54 -3.64
N GLN A 38 -20.72 -10.13 -2.52
CA GLN A 38 -19.36 -10.62 -2.36
C GLN A 38 -19.15 -11.90 -3.18
N SER A 39 -17.94 -12.08 -3.69
CA SER A 39 -17.55 -13.28 -4.42
C SER A 39 -16.09 -13.59 -4.17
N TRP A 40 -15.74 -14.86 -4.39
CA TRP A 40 -14.46 -15.43 -4.03
C TRP A 40 -13.79 -16.13 -5.21
N THR A 41 -12.47 -16.15 -5.19
CA THR A 41 -11.63 -16.92 -6.10
C THR A 41 -10.45 -17.51 -5.32
N THR A 42 -9.48 -18.10 -6.00
CA THR A 42 -8.20 -18.53 -5.40
C THR A 42 -7.04 -18.04 -6.28
N LEU A 43 -5.83 -17.95 -5.70
CA LEU A 43 -4.64 -17.65 -6.49
C LEU A 43 -4.42 -18.70 -7.60
N GLU A 44 -4.71 -19.98 -7.31
CA GLU A 44 -4.71 -21.07 -8.30
C GLU A 44 -5.63 -20.76 -9.49
N ASN A 45 -6.89 -20.41 -9.25
CA ASN A 45 -7.84 -20.07 -10.31
C ASN A 45 -7.39 -18.85 -11.12
N LEU A 46 -6.79 -17.84 -10.47
CA LEU A 46 -6.24 -16.68 -11.15
C LEU A 46 -5.10 -17.07 -12.09
N ARG A 47 -4.19 -17.95 -11.64
CA ARG A 47 -3.08 -18.49 -12.47
C ARG A 47 -3.59 -19.29 -13.66
N THR A 48 -4.52 -20.23 -13.43
CA THR A 48 -5.05 -21.11 -14.49
C THR A 48 -5.99 -20.41 -15.47
N SER A 49 -6.41 -19.17 -15.17
CA SER A 49 -7.30 -18.40 -16.06
C SER A 49 -6.60 -17.86 -17.31
N ASP A 50 -5.25 -17.84 -17.33
CA ASP A 50 -4.40 -17.21 -18.35
C ASP A 50 -4.79 -15.76 -18.69
N THR A 51 -5.54 -15.10 -17.80
CA THR A 51 -6.11 -13.76 -18.01
C THR A 51 -5.17 -12.68 -17.52
N TYR A 52 -4.45 -12.95 -16.43
CA TYR A 52 -3.67 -11.96 -15.70
C TYR A 52 -2.18 -12.15 -15.94
N LYS A 53 -1.45 -11.04 -15.90
CA LYS A 53 0.01 -10.99 -15.83
C LYS A 53 0.42 -9.79 -15.00
N ASN A 54 1.59 -9.83 -14.38
CA ASN A 54 2.15 -8.62 -13.78
C ASN A 54 2.99 -7.86 -14.80
N GLU A 55 2.79 -6.55 -14.84
CA GLU A 55 3.65 -5.60 -15.53
C GLU A 55 4.63 -5.02 -14.51
N MET A 56 5.91 -4.99 -14.86
CA MET A 56 6.97 -4.40 -14.03
C MET A 56 7.66 -3.27 -14.77
N ILE A 57 7.76 -2.10 -14.15
CA ILE A 57 8.35 -0.89 -14.75
C ILE A 57 9.38 -0.32 -13.77
N GLU A 58 10.56 0.05 -14.28
CA GLU A 58 11.54 0.83 -13.52
C GLU A 58 11.08 2.30 -13.50
N GLU A 59 10.65 2.78 -12.34
CA GLU A 59 10.11 4.13 -12.15
C GLU A 59 11.22 5.14 -11.84
N GLU A 60 12.22 4.69 -11.08
CA GLU A 60 13.46 5.38 -10.74
C GLU A 60 14.56 4.31 -10.62
N HIS A 61 15.84 4.73 -10.59
CA HIS A 61 16.93 3.78 -10.35
C HIS A 61 16.71 3.02 -9.03
N GLY A 62 16.59 1.68 -9.11
CA GLY A 62 16.36 0.84 -7.94
C GLY A 62 14.92 0.85 -7.41
N LEU A 63 13.95 1.47 -8.10
CA LEU A 63 12.54 1.46 -7.74
C LEU A 63 11.70 0.88 -8.90
N TYR A 64 11.09 -0.27 -8.68
CA TYR A 64 10.29 -0.96 -9.69
C TYR A 64 8.83 -1.06 -9.25
N SER A 65 7.89 -0.58 -10.06
CA SER A 65 6.46 -0.80 -9.84
C SER A 65 6.06 -2.19 -10.35
N ILE A 66 5.11 -2.83 -9.67
CA ILE A 66 4.49 -4.09 -10.08
C ILE A 66 2.96 -3.92 -10.05
N THR A 67 2.32 -4.10 -11.21
CA THR A 67 0.87 -3.93 -11.35
C THR A 67 0.28 -5.11 -12.14
N THR A 68 -0.79 -5.73 -11.62
CA THR A 68 -1.52 -6.78 -12.34
C THR A 68 -2.36 -6.22 -13.49
N LYS A 69 -2.22 -6.81 -14.68
CA LYS A 69 -2.97 -6.48 -15.91
C LYS A 69 -3.70 -7.72 -16.45
N PRO A 70 -4.99 -7.62 -16.82
CA PRO A 70 -5.89 -6.50 -16.55
C PRO A 70 -6.09 -6.28 -15.04
N LYS A 71 -6.68 -5.14 -14.66
CA LYS A 71 -6.93 -4.80 -13.26
C LYS A 71 -7.68 -5.94 -12.56
N PHE A 72 -7.14 -6.39 -11.43
CA PHE A 72 -7.79 -7.31 -10.49
C PHE A 72 -8.04 -6.60 -9.16
N ALA A 73 -9.21 -6.84 -8.55
CA ALA A 73 -9.62 -6.25 -7.29
C ALA A 73 -9.43 -4.71 -7.26
N ILE A 74 -8.76 -4.17 -6.24
CA ILE A 74 -8.50 -2.73 -6.08
C ILE A 74 -7.65 -2.20 -7.24
N GLY A 75 -6.74 -3.02 -7.78
CA GLY A 75 -5.86 -2.65 -8.89
C GLY A 75 -4.72 -1.73 -8.47
N GLN A 76 -4.27 -1.90 -7.23
CA GLN A 76 -3.12 -1.19 -6.67
C GLN A 76 -1.80 -1.66 -7.29
N THR A 77 -0.78 -0.84 -7.10
CA THR A 77 0.62 -1.08 -7.46
C THR A 77 1.41 -1.36 -6.20
N ALA A 78 2.21 -2.45 -6.22
CA ALA A 78 3.26 -2.68 -5.23
C ALA A 78 4.60 -2.16 -5.79
N PHE A 79 5.55 -1.84 -4.92
CA PHE A 79 6.88 -1.39 -5.33
C PHE A 79 7.97 -2.31 -4.79
N VAL A 80 8.91 -2.70 -5.65
CA VAL A 80 10.18 -3.30 -5.23
C VAL A 80 11.21 -2.20 -5.13
N VAL A 81 11.66 -1.94 -3.90
CA VAL A 81 12.81 -1.09 -3.60
C VAL A 81 14.05 -1.98 -3.60
N LYS A 82 15.06 -1.62 -4.39
CA LYS A 82 16.31 -2.36 -4.50
C LYS A 82 17.48 -1.42 -4.21
N THR A 83 18.18 -1.71 -3.13
CA THR A 83 19.48 -1.14 -2.78
C THR A 83 20.57 -2.20 -2.93
N ASP A 84 21.83 -1.83 -2.69
CA ASP A 84 22.95 -2.77 -2.74
C ASP A 84 22.85 -3.88 -1.67
N SER A 85 22.23 -3.59 -0.53
CA SER A 85 22.17 -4.50 0.62
C SER A 85 20.75 -4.98 0.99
N TYR A 86 19.70 -4.37 0.44
CA TYR A 86 18.32 -4.64 0.84
C TYR A 86 17.32 -4.52 -0.32
N ARG A 87 16.40 -5.48 -0.43
CA ARG A 87 15.29 -5.52 -1.38
C ARG A 87 13.96 -5.66 -0.64
N LEU A 88 13.16 -4.62 -0.67
CA LEU A 88 11.88 -4.56 0.02
C LEU A 88 10.74 -4.58 -1.00
N LEU A 89 9.73 -5.41 -0.77
CA LEU A 89 8.42 -5.22 -1.39
C LEU A 89 7.57 -4.32 -0.50
N TRP A 90 7.25 -3.12 -0.98
CA TRP A 90 6.34 -2.17 -0.34
C TRP A 90 4.93 -2.36 -0.90
N ASP A 91 3.98 -2.58 0.02
CA ASP A 91 2.62 -3.05 -0.27
C ASP A 91 2.62 -4.42 -0.99
N CYS A 92 1.44 -4.97 -1.29
CA CYS A 92 1.34 -6.26 -1.97
C CYS A 92 0.18 -6.27 -2.96
N ILE A 93 0.34 -7.06 -4.03
CA ILE A 93 -0.70 -7.37 -5.02
C ILE A 93 -1.11 -8.84 -4.91
N THR A 94 -2.33 -9.17 -5.33
CA THR A 94 -2.88 -10.53 -5.21
C THR A 94 -2.20 -11.51 -6.17
N TYR A 95 -2.00 -11.10 -7.43
CA TYR A 95 -1.52 -12.01 -8.46
C TYR A 95 0.00 -12.20 -8.36
N LEU A 96 0.41 -13.46 -8.30
CA LEU A 96 1.81 -13.87 -8.26
C LEU A 96 1.94 -15.08 -9.18
N ASP A 97 2.67 -14.97 -10.29
CA ASP A 97 2.93 -16.05 -11.25
C ASP A 97 4.43 -16.39 -11.31
N GLU A 98 4.78 -17.48 -12.00
CA GLU A 98 6.18 -17.92 -12.10
C GLU A 98 7.06 -16.87 -12.79
N THR A 99 6.55 -16.20 -13.82
CA THR A 99 7.27 -15.11 -14.51
C THR A 99 7.68 -13.99 -13.54
N THR A 100 6.77 -13.56 -12.66
CA THR A 100 7.06 -12.56 -11.63
C THR A 100 8.10 -13.09 -10.64
N ILE A 101 7.95 -14.35 -10.20
CA ILE A 101 8.85 -14.98 -9.24
C ILE A 101 10.27 -15.06 -9.80
N GLU A 102 10.43 -15.58 -11.02
CA GLU A 102 11.70 -15.66 -11.72
C GLU A 102 12.33 -14.28 -11.87
N LYS A 103 11.55 -13.27 -12.26
CA LYS A 103 12.06 -11.91 -12.43
C LYS A 103 12.62 -11.31 -11.14
N ILE A 104 11.92 -11.49 -10.02
CA ILE A 104 12.38 -11.01 -8.72
C ILE A 104 13.60 -11.81 -8.23
N LYS A 105 13.66 -13.12 -8.51
CA LYS A 105 14.84 -13.95 -8.21
C LYS A 105 16.06 -13.50 -9.02
N GLU A 106 15.90 -13.10 -10.29
CA GLU A 106 16.99 -12.49 -11.09
C GLU A 106 17.54 -11.21 -10.45
N TRP A 107 16.72 -10.47 -9.70
CA TRP A 107 17.15 -9.29 -8.95
C TRP A 107 17.80 -9.61 -7.60
N GLY A 108 17.89 -10.89 -7.22
CA GLY A 108 18.43 -11.35 -5.94
C GLY A 108 17.38 -11.73 -4.90
N GLY A 109 16.09 -11.77 -5.26
CA GLY A 109 14.99 -12.10 -4.35
C GLY A 109 14.49 -10.90 -3.54
N LEU A 110 13.80 -11.15 -2.44
CA LEU A 110 13.36 -10.13 -1.47
C LEU A 110 14.06 -10.39 -0.13
N ASP A 111 14.18 -9.36 0.71
CA ASP A 111 14.60 -9.48 2.11
C ASP A 111 13.43 -9.28 3.07
N ALA A 112 12.40 -8.55 2.65
CA ALA A 112 11.20 -8.32 3.44
C ALA A 112 10.02 -7.88 2.57
N ILE A 113 8.84 -7.95 3.16
CA ILE A 113 7.62 -7.28 2.71
C ILE A 113 7.21 -6.31 3.82
N ALA A 114 6.82 -5.08 3.49
CA ALA A 114 6.22 -4.14 4.43
C ALA A 114 4.97 -3.51 3.83
N LEU A 115 3.94 -3.32 4.65
CA LEU A 115 2.61 -2.98 4.16
C LEU A 115 2.13 -1.68 4.79
N SER A 116 1.57 -0.81 3.96
CA SER A 116 1.04 0.49 4.39
C SER A 116 -0.22 0.34 5.24
N HIS A 117 -1.17 -0.50 4.81
CA HIS A 117 -2.46 -0.71 5.49
C HIS A 117 -3.24 -1.93 4.94
N PRO A 118 -4.34 -2.36 5.60
CA PRO A 118 -5.06 -3.61 5.32
C PRO A 118 -5.58 -3.84 3.91
N HIS A 119 -5.92 -2.81 3.14
CA HIS A 119 -6.40 -3.01 1.78
C HIS A 119 -5.33 -3.60 0.85
N TYR A 120 -4.05 -3.41 1.18
CA TYR A 120 -2.94 -3.88 0.36
C TYR A 120 -2.27 -5.14 0.92
N TYR A 121 -2.92 -5.84 1.86
CA TYR A 121 -2.43 -7.13 2.38
C TYR A 121 -2.53 -8.24 1.34
N SER A 122 -3.50 -8.20 0.43
CA SER A 122 -3.57 -9.06 -0.75
C SER A 122 -3.28 -10.55 -0.45
N THR A 123 -2.34 -11.16 -1.18
CA THR A 123 -1.80 -12.51 -0.95
C THR A 123 -0.42 -12.46 -0.27
N GLN A 124 -0.17 -11.50 0.62
CA GLN A 124 1.12 -11.26 1.31
C GLN A 124 1.81 -12.53 1.82
N VAL A 125 1.03 -13.52 2.30
CA VAL A 125 1.59 -14.77 2.83
C VAL A 125 2.13 -15.65 1.71
N GLU A 126 1.49 -15.70 0.54
CA GLU A 126 2.00 -16.41 -0.64
C GLU A 126 3.33 -15.82 -1.09
N TRP A 127 3.41 -14.48 -1.15
CA TRP A 127 4.65 -13.78 -1.49
C TRP A 127 5.75 -14.08 -0.47
N ALA A 128 5.44 -13.95 0.82
CA ALA A 128 6.42 -14.18 1.89
C ALA A 128 6.91 -15.63 1.95
N GLU A 129 6.03 -16.61 1.73
CA GLU A 129 6.39 -18.03 1.64
C GLU A 129 7.23 -18.33 0.39
N THR A 130 6.91 -17.69 -0.74
CA THR A 130 7.62 -17.89 -2.01
C THR A 130 9.06 -17.37 -1.97
N PHE A 131 9.27 -16.22 -1.33
CA PHE A 131 10.59 -15.59 -1.23
C PHE A 131 11.32 -15.86 0.10
N ASP A 132 10.69 -16.60 1.02
CA ASP A 132 11.20 -16.91 2.34
C ASP A 132 11.57 -15.67 3.20
N VAL A 133 10.67 -14.68 3.25
CA VAL A 133 10.91 -13.39 3.91
C VAL A 133 9.89 -13.07 5.01
N PRO A 134 10.21 -12.17 5.97
CA PRO A 134 9.23 -11.62 6.91
C PRO A 134 8.27 -10.61 6.25
N ILE A 135 7.12 -10.41 6.90
CA ILE A 135 6.13 -9.39 6.58
C ILE A 135 6.01 -8.43 7.77
N TYR A 136 6.21 -7.13 7.56
CA TYR A 136 6.04 -6.11 8.58
C TYR A 136 4.66 -5.45 8.48
N ILE A 137 3.90 -5.53 9.57
CA ILE A 137 2.56 -4.93 9.73
C ILE A 137 2.53 -4.14 11.03
N HIS A 138 1.96 -2.93 11.02
CA HIS A 138 1.82 -2.18 12.26
C HIS A 138 0.81 -2.86 13.20
N GLU A 139 1.12 -2.92 14.51
CA GLU A 139 0.30 -3.64 15.48
C GLU A 139 -1.15 -3.12 15.59
N ASP A 140 -1.36 -1.82 15.38
CA ASP A 140 -2.70 -1.21 15.38
C ASP A 140 -3.62 -1.80 14.29
N ASP A 141 -3.06 -2.39 13.23
CA ASP A 141 -3.83 -3.02 12.16
C ASP A 141 -3.90 -4.55 12.28
N LYS A 142 -3.42 -5.13 13.38
CA LYS A 142 -3.36 -6.57 13.60
C LYS A 142 -4.72 -7.27 13.47
N GLU A 143 -5.80 -6.60 13.87
CA GLU A 143 -7.16 -7.14 13.79
C GLU A 143 -7.62 -7.41 12.35
N TRP A 144 -7.04 -6.72 11.36
CA TRP A 144 -7.37 -6.85 9.95
C TRP A 144 -6.61 -7.99 9.24
N VAL A 145 -5.75 -8.71 9.95
CA VAL A 145 -5.01 -9.87 9.41
C VAL A 145 -5.91 -11.10 9.38
N VAL A 146 -6.47 -11.40 8.21
CA VAL A 146 -7.41 -12.52 8.00
C VAL A 146 -6.76 -13.86 7.60
N ARG A 147 -5.48 -13.84 7.19
CA ARG A 147 -4.65 -15.03 7.00
C ARG A 147 -3.45 -14.96 7.95
N PRO A 148 -3.45 -15.70 9.07
CA PRO A 148 -2.32 -15.72 9.99
C PRO A 148 -1.11 -16.41 9.33
N SER A 149 0.09 -16.00 9.73
CA SER A 149 1.36 -16.61 9.31
C SER A 149 2.44 -16.34 10.34
N SER A 150 3.37 -17.29 10.52
CA SER A 150 4.56 -17.09 11.37
C SER A 150 5.56 -16.10 10.78
N ARG A 151 5.40 -15.70 9.52
CA ARG A 151 6.24 -14.69 8.84
C ARG A 151 5.85 -13.26 9.21
N ILE A 152 4.68 -13.06 9.81
CA ILE A 152 4.20 -11.72 10.17
C ILE A 152 4.90 -11.26 11.45
N ILE A 153 5.59 -10.13 11.34
CA ILE A 153 6.19 -9.38 12.43
C ILE A 153 5.33 -8.13 12.63
N TYR A 154 4.69 -8.06 13.80
CA TYR A 154 4.01 -6.84 14.22
C TYR A 154 5.03 -5.86 14.78
N TRP A 155 5.06 -4.66 14.21
CA TRP A 155 5.89 -3.56 14.73
C TRP A 155 5.01 -2.50 15.39
N SER A 156 5.61 -1.78 16.34
CA SER A 156 4.92 -0.85 17.23
C SER A 156 5.54 0.53 17.16
N GLY A 157 4.79 1.54 17.58
CA GLY A 157 5.27 2.91 17.68
C GLY A 157 5.15 3.69 16.38
N GLU A 158 5.97 4.72 16.24
CA GLU A 158 5.75 5.74 15.22
C GLU A 158 6.67 5.58 14.00
N THR A 159 7.77 4.85 14.14
CA THR A 159 8.74 4.58 13.06
C THR A 159 9.39 3.21 13.21
N LEU A 160 9.70 2.56 12.09
CA LEU A 160 10.51 1.35 12.03
C LEU A 160 11.59 1.50 10.95
N GLN A 161 12.86 1.45 11.35
CA GLN A 161 13.96 1.39 10.39
C GLN A 161 14.17 -0.07 9.96
N LEU A 162 14.05 -0.34 8.66
CA LEU A 162 14.23 -1.68 8.10
C LEU A 162 15.67 -1.95 7.67
N ALA A 163 16.31 -0.93 7.09
CA ALA A 163 17.68 -0.94 6.62
C ALA A 163 18.21 0.50 6.56
N ASP A 164 19.48 0.67 6.20
CA ASP A 164 20.08 1.99 6.00
C ASP A 164 19.31 2.77 4.92
N GLY A 165 18.81 3.96 5.27
CA GLY A 165 18.03 4.82 4.38
C GLY A 165 16.63 4.31 4.02
N ILE A 166 16.12 3.25 4.67
CA ILE A 166 14.78 2.69 4.44
C ILE A 166 14.00 2.66 5.77
N THR A 167 13.06 3.58 5.92
CA THR A 167 12.30 3.76 7.17
C THR A 167 10.80 3.81 6.90
N ILE A 168 10.03 3.06 7.69
CA ILE A 168 8.57 3.15 7.71
C ILE A 168 8.14 4.18 8.76
N HIS A 169 7.18 5.03 8.43
CA HIS A 169 6.56 5.98 9.35
C HIS A 169 5.07 5.71 9.48
N ARG A 170 4.58 5.49 10.71
CA ARG A 170 3.15 5.41 10.99
C ARG A 170 2.55 6.81 10.97
N LEU A 171 1.53 7.03 10.15
CA LEU A 171 0.77 8.28 10.07
C LEU A 171 -0.65 8.13 10.63
N GLY A 172 -1.21 6.93 10.53
CA GLY A 172 -2.60 6.66 10.82
C GLY A 172 -3.55 7.29 9.79
N GLY A 173 -4.79 7.57 10.20
CA GLY A 173 -5.78 8.24 9.36
C GLY A 173 -6.71 7.23 8.68
N HIS A 174 -6.38 6.80 7.47
CA HIS A 174 -7.15 5.81 6.71
C HIS A 174 -7.28 4.49 7.48
N PHE A 175 -6.20 4.03 8.09
CA PHE A 175 -6.19 2.99 9.12
C PHE A 175 -5.37 3.47 10.30
N SER A 176 -5.61 2.94 11.50
CA SER A 176 -4.83 3.32 12.69
C SER A 176 -3.35 3.01 12.49
N GLY A 177 -3.01 1.85 11.93
CA GLY A 177 -1.63 1.47 11.58
C GLY A 177 -1.13 2.02 10.25
N GLY A 178 -1.92 2.86 9.54
CA GLY A 178 -1.60 3.39 8.22
C GLY A 178 -0.21 4.02 8.16
N ALA A 179 0.62 3.54 7.23
CA ALA A 179 2.04 3.87 7.17
C ALA A 179 2.52 4.27 5.77
N VAL A 180 3.63 5.00 5.73
CA VAL A 180 4.36 5.39 4.51
C VAL A 180 5.81 4.93 4.60
N LEU A 181 6.44 4.68 3.46
CA LEU A 181 7.86 4.31 3.38
C LEU A 181 8.67 5.51 2.89
N HIS A 182 9.71 5.86 3.64
CA HIS A 182 10.68 6.88 3.28
C HIS A 182 11.99 6.22 2.83
N LEU A 183 12.43 6.58 1.62
CA LEU A 183 13.70 6.20 1.04
C LEU A 183 14.60 7.44 1.00
N GLU A 184 15.59 7.52 1.89
CA GLU A 184 16.43 8.72 2.04
C GLU A 184 17.31 8.96 0.81
N GLU A 185 17.95 7.89 0.32
CA GLU A 185 18.89 7.96 -0.81
C GLU A 185 18.20 7.90 -2.19
N GLY A 186 16.88 7.76 -2.22
CA GLY A 186 16.10 7.75 -3.47
C GLY A 186 16.19 9.09 -4.22
N ASN A 187 15.92 9.08 -5.53
CA ASN A 187 15.94 10.27 -6.38
C ASN A 187 17.25 11.09 -6.26
N ASP A 188 18.38 10.42 -6.50
CA ASP A 188 19.72 11.01 -6.41
C ASP A 188 20.00 11.67 -5.03
N GLY A 189 19.60 11.00 -3.94
CA GLY A 189 19.78 11.50 -2.57
C GLY A 189 18.80 12.60 -2.14
N LYS A 190 17.77 12.92 -2.94
CA LYS A 190 16.74 13.91 -2.59
C LYS A 190 15.55 13.32 -1.86
N GLY A 191 15.48 12.00 -1.78
CA GLY A 191 14.49 11.21 -1.08
C GLY A 191 13.20 10.95 -1.86
N ILE A 192 12.61 9.78 -1.61
CA ILE A 192 11.33 9.31 -2.15
C ILE A 192 10.41 8.92 -1.00
N LEU A 193 9.13 9.29 -1.10
CA LEU A 193 8.08 8.81 -0.19
C LEU A 193 7.11 7.89 -0.96
N LEU A 194 6.97 6.62 -0.55
CA LEU A 194 5.95 5.70 -1.06
C LEU A 194 4.78 5.69 -0.09
N THR A 195 3.59 6.05 -0.56
CA THR A 195 2.49 6.42 0.35
C THR A 195 1.29 5.49 0.33
N GLY A 196 1.27 4.48 -0.55
CA GLY A 196 0.06 3.70 -0.78
C GLY A 196 -1.08 4.64 -1.20
N ASP A 197 -2.15 4.69 -0.41
CA ASP A 197 -3.16 5.77 -0.45
C ASP A 197 -3.29 6.53 0.87
N ILE A 198 -2.37 6.34 1.83
CA ILE A 198 -2.33 7.10 3.10
C ILE A 198 -2.16 8.60 2.81
N ILE A 199 -1.36 8.92 1.80
CA ILE A 199 -1.30 10.23 1.15
C ILE A 199 -1.49 10.01 -0.35
N GLN A 200 -2.61 10.45 -0.90
CA GLN A 200 -2.99 10.13 -2.27
C GLN A 200 -2.67 11.27 -3.23
N VAL A 201 -1.88 10.99 -4.27
CA VAL A 201 -1.70 11.93 -5.40
C VAL A 201 -3.02 12.08 -6.15
N VAL A 202 -3.44 13.32 -6.37
CA VAL A 202 -4.69 13.63 -7.09
C VAL A 202 -4.42 13.94 -8.57
N ALA A 203 -5.47 14.22 -9.33
CA ALA A 203 -5.39 14.45 -10.78
C ALA A 203 -4.40 15.56 -11.16
N ASP A 204 -4.36 16.66 -10.40
CA ASP A 204 -3.26 17.63 -10.46
C ASP A 204 -2.09 17.09 -9.64
N GLN A 205 -1.11 16.52 -10.34
CA GLN A 205 0.06 15.84 -9.77
C GLN A 205 1.04 16.77 -9.02
N GLN A 206 0.70 18.05 -8.84
CA GLN A 206 1.35 18.93 -7.88
C GLN A 206 0.67 18.93 -6.50
N TRP A 207 -0.36 18.11 -6.30
CA TRP A 207 -1.13 18.07 -5.06
C TRP A 207 -1.42 16.64 -4.61
N VAL A 208 -1.76 16.54 -3.33
CA VAL A 208 -2.24 15.31 -2.69
C VAL A 208 -3.57 15.56 -1.97
N SER A 209 -4.19 14.49 -1.48
CA SER A 209 -5.37 14.53 -0.62
C SER A 209 -5.32 13.39 0.39
N PHE A 210 -6.19 13.49 1.41
CA PHE A 210 -6.25 12.59 2.56
C PHE A 210 -7.70 12.16 2.78
N MET A 211 -7.96 10.86 2.94
CA MET A 211 -9.33 10.37 3.16
C MET A 211 -9.35 9.28 4.22
N TYR A 212 -10.49 9.19 4.90
CA TYR A 212 -10.80 8.06 5.77
C TYR A 212 -11.28 6.90 4.90
N SER A 213 -12.07 7.19 3.86
CA SER A 213 -12.49 6.22 2.85
C SER A 213 -12.42 6.86 1.47
N TYR A 214 -11.51 6.38 0.62
CA TYR A 214 -11.47 6.79 -0.79
C TYR A 214 -12.69 6.29 -1.59
N PRO A 215 -13.12 5.01 -1.47
CA PRO A 215 -14.28 4.51 -2.22
C PRO A 215 -15.58 5.23 -1.88
N ASN A 216 -15.77 5.63 -0.61
CA ASN A 216 -17.00 6.28 -0.14
C ASN A 216 -16.88 7.79 0.03
N LEU A 217 -15.73 8.36 -0.34
CA LEU A 217 -15.43 9.78 -0.28
C LEU A 217 -15.60 10.41 1.12
N ILE A 218 -15.24 9.67 2.17
CA ILE A 218 -15.31 10.15 3.57
C ILE A 218 -14.01 10.90 3.92
N PRO A 219 -14.08 12.19 4.29
CA PRO A 219 -12.89 12.96 4.65
C PRO A 219 -12.33 12.55 6.01
N LEU A 220 -11.03 12.76 6.20
CA LEU A 220 -10.42 12.77 7.53
C LEU A 220 -10.73 14.08 8.26
N PRO A 221 -10.78 14.06 9.60
CA PRO A 221 -10.84 15.28 10.39
C PRO A 221 -9.61 16.17 10.17
N ALA A 222 -9.81 17.49 10.19
CA ALA A 222 -8.74 18.49 10.03
C ALA A 222 -7.50 18.22 10.91
N ARG A 223 -7.74 17.95 12.20
CA ARG A 223 -6.68 17.63 13.17
C ARG A 223 -5.84 16.42 12.75
N LYS A 224 -6.46 15.37 12.19
CA LYS A 224 -5.72 14.18 11.75
C LYS A 224 -4.84 14.50 10.54
N VAL A 225 -5.34 15.27 9.59
CA VAL A 225 -4.55 15.72 8.43
C VAL A 225 -3.38 16.61 8.85
N GLU A 226 -3.59 17.50 9.83
CA GLU A 226 -2.52 18.30 10.43
C GLU A 226 -1.45 17.42 11.10
N GLU A 227 -1.86 16.42 11.88
CA GLU A 227 -0.94 15.45 12.51
C GLU A 227 -0.11 14.69 11.47
N MET A 228 -0.74 14.21 10.38
CA MET A 228 -0.07 13.49 9.29
C MET A 228 0.94 14.38 8.57
N ALA A 229 0.56 15.61 8.21
CA ALA A 229 1.43 16.57 7.53
C ALA A 229 2.63 16.95 8.40
N ASN A 230 2.41 17.24 9.68
CA ASN A 230 3.48 17.56 10.63
C ASN A 230 4.47 16.39 10.82
N ARG A 231 4.01 15.14 10.67
CA ARG A 231 4.87 13.97 10.82
C ARG A 231 5.83 13.79 9.64
N VAL A 232 5.38 14.05 8.42
CA VAL A 232 6.23 13.90 7.22
C VAL A 232 7.03 15.17 6.89
N LYS A 233 6.61 16.33 7.40
CA LYS A 233 7.31 17.61 7.25
C LYS A 233 8.84 17.55 7.49
N PRO A 234 9.36 16.95 8.57
CA PRO A 234 10.81 16.88 8.80
C PRO A 234 11.55 15.89 7.87
N LEU A 235 10.84 15.06 7.10
CA LEU A 235 11.46 14.08 6.21
C LEU A 235 11.94 14.74 4.91
N GLN A 236 13.15 14.41 4.47
CA GLN A 236 13.68 14.86 3.20
C GLN A 236 13.15 13.97 2.07
N PHE A 237 12.20 14.47 1.27
CA PHE A 237 11.75 13.80 0.04
C PHE A 237 11.33 14.80 -1.03
N ASN A 238 11.81 14.58 -2.24
CA ASN A 238 11.48 15.39 -3.41
C ASN A 238 10.40 14.74 -4.29
N ARG A 239 10.35 13.39 -4.28
CA ARG A 239 9.41 12.58 -5.05
C ARG A 239 8.41 11.88 -4.13
N LEU A 240 7.19 11.66 -4.61
CA LEU A 240 6.17 10.87 -3.91
C LEU A 240 5.41 9.99 -4.91
N TYR A 241 5.27 8.70 -4.59
CA TYR A 241 4.53 7.72 -5.39
C TYR A 241 3.40 7.12 -4.56
N ASN A 242 2.19 7.08 -5.15
CA ASN A 242 1.05 6.39 -4.56
C ASN A 242 0.82 5.01 -5.21
N ALA A 243 -0.18 4.29 -4.71
CA ALA A 243 -0.56 2.94 -5.17
C ALA A 243 -1.22 2.90 -6.56
N PHE A 244 -1.35 4.02 -7.28
CA PHE A 244 -2.11 4.10 -8.54
C PHE A 244 -1.35 4.84 -9.65
N HIS A 245 -0.02 4.74 -9.64
CA HIS A 245 0.90 5.42 -10.57
C HIS A 245 0.80 6.96 -10.57
N GLY A 246 0.18 7.55 -9.55
CA GLY A 246 0.23 8.98 -9.30
C GLY A 246 1.57 9.36 -8.68
N VAL A 247 2.22 10.37 -9.26
CA VAL A 247 3.55 10.81 -8.87
C VAL A 247 3.58 12.31 -8.67
N VAL A 248 3.97 12.78 -7.49
CA VAL A 248 4.46 14.16 -7.36
C VAL A 248 5.93 14.13 -7.70
N LYS A 249 6.28 14.71 -8.85
CA LYS A 249 7.64 14.67 -9.36
C LYS A 249 8.56 15.49 -8.45
N GLU A 250 8.32 16.78 -8.29
CA GLU A 250 9.23 17.65 -7.56
C GLU A 250 8.54 18.36 -6.42
N ASN A 251 9.32 18.73 -5.40
CA ASN A 251 8.85 19.45 -4.22
C ASN A 251 7.68 18.73 -3.53
N ALA A 252 7.76 17.39 -3.45
CA ALA A 252 6.70 16.58 -2.88
C ALA A 252 6.42 16.89 -1.40
N ASN A 253 7.44 17.21 -0.60
CA ASN A 253 7.24 17.65 0.78
C ASN A 253 6.37 18.92 0.86
N GLU A 254 6.72 19.95 0.09
CA GLU A 254 5.90 21.17 -0.03
C GLU A 254 4.49 20.87 -0.57
N ALA A 255 4.35 19.84 -1.41
CA ALA A 255 3.07 19.40 -1.96
C ALA A 255 2.14 18.85 -0.89
N VAL A 256 2.68 18.08 0.04
CA VAL A 256 1.93 17.60 1.20
C VAL A 256 1.52 18.77 2.08
N GLU A 257 2.43 19.68 2.41
CA GLU A 257 2.14 20.84 3.28
C GLU A 257 1.02 21.71 2.70
N ARG A 258 1.16 22.19 1.45
CA ARG A 258 0.15 23.05 0.81
C ARG A 258 -1.19 22.34 0.63
N SER A 259 -1.17 21.03 0.39
CA SER A 259 -2.39 20.23 0.25
C SER A 259 -3.10 20.06 1.58
N ALA A 260 -2.37 19.83 2.67
CA ALA A 260 -2.92 19.72 4.01
C ALA A 260 -3.58 21.04 4.45
N GLU A 261 -2.92 22.18 4.25
CA GLU A 261 -3.51 23.49 4.53
C GLU A 261 -4.81 23.73 3.75
N ARG A 262 -4.80 23.42 2.45
CA ARG A 262 -5.99 23.55 1.59
C ARG A 262 -7.11 22.63 2.05
N TYR A 263 -6.79 21.38 2.37
CA TYR A 263 -7.72 20.38 2.85
C TYR A 263 -8.39 20.80 4.16
N ILE A 264 -7.58 21.23 5.14
CA ILE A 264 -8.05 21.69 6.45
C ILE A 264 -8.99 22.88 6.29
N LYS A 265 -8.61 23.88 5.48
CA LYS A 265 -9.51 25.01 5.15
C LYS A 265 -10.83 24.54 4.54
N ALA A 266 -10.82 23.51 3.70
CA ALA A 266 -12.02 22.98 3.06
C ALA A 266 -12.99 22.36 4.08
N VAL A 267 -12.50 21.42 4.90
CA VAL A 267 -13.34 20.69 5.87
C VAL A 267 -13.79 21.55 7.04
N GLU A 268 -13.09 22.65 7.32
CA GLU A 268 -13.48 23.66 8.31
C GLU A 268 -14.39 24.77 7.76
N GLY A 269 -14.72 24.75 6.46
CA GLY A 269 -15.57 25.78 5.83
C GLY A 269 -14.88 27.15 5.67
N LYS A 270 -13.55 27.16 5.59
CA LYS A 270 -12.72 28.38 5.47
C LYS A 270 -12.06 28.53 4.09
N LEU A 271 -12.26 27.58 3.17
CA LEU A 271 -11.59 27.59 1.86
C LEU A 271 -12.13 28.68 0.93
N PHE A 272 -13.43 28.92 0.96
CA PHE A 272 -14.11 29.97 0.19
C PHE A 272 -15.32 30.47 0.97
N HIS A 273 -15.80 31.66 0.62
CA HIS A 273 -17.05 32.17 1.18
C HIS A 273 -18.22 31.47 0.49
N THR A 274 -19.03 30.75 1.27
CA THR A 274 -20.32 30.17 0.86
C THR A 274 -21.42 31.22 0.87
#